data_AF-A0A817TLJ1-F1
#
_entry.id   AF-A0A817TLJ1-F1
#
_cell.length_a   1.000
_cell.length_b   1.000
_cell.length_c   1.000
_cell.angle_alpha   90.00
_cell.angle_beta   90.00
_cell.angle_gamma   90.00
#
_symmetry.space_group_name_H-M   'P 1'
#
loop_
_entity.id
_entity.type
_entity.pdbx_description
1 polymer ?
#
loop_
_entity_poly.entity_id
_entity_poly.type
_entity_poly.pdbx_seq_one_letter_code
_entity_poly.pdbx_strand_id
1 'polypeptide(L)'
;MNSRLYPQPSAPPPPPPSYQEVTNNIRQADPTSSYSTQNASVSQDSYMNNLNKFVNRYEISRAFAERLHVLRGYEIVFICDDSGSMTAPIGEANGQSGNQVTRWDELKRTVSIVVDLANVFDPDGVDVYFLNREPMLHVRDSSDLENLFVIAPEGATPVVPVLRQVLHEKRNQIYERKLLILIATDGIPTDERERPDIRTLEHVLKNERKPMDQIPVTIIICTDDYQSMNYLHDWDKTIPNLDVVHDYRSEKKQIQMCRGKDFPFNYGDYIVKILLGGVDSWFDDLNEMKKN
;
A
#
# COMPACT_ATOMS: atom_id res chain seq x y z
N MET A 1 10.96 -51.60 15.82
CA MET A 1 9.87 -50.83 16.44
C MET A 1 10.47 -49.74 17.30
N ASN A 2 10.57 -48.51 16.79
CA ASN A 2 11.00 -47.33 17.56
C ASN A 2 10.06 -46.17 17.16
N SER A 3 9.04 -45.94 17.98
CA SER A 3 8.11 -44.82 17.88
C SER A 3 8.81 -43.54 18.34
N ARG A 4 9.18 -42.67 17.39
CA ARG A 4 9.58 -41.29 17.70
C ARG A 4 8.32 -40.49 18.02
N LEU A 5 8.21 -40.07 19.28
CA LEU A 5 7.23 -39.10 19.75
C LEU A 5 7.48 -37.76 19.06
N TYR A 6 6.49 -37.28 18.32
CA TYR A 6 6.49 -35.92 17.76
C TYR A 6 6.26 -34.91 18.89
N PRO A 7 7.01 -33.79 18.93
CA PRO A 7 6.72 -32.71 19.87
C PRO A 7 5.35 -32.07 19.54
N GLN A 8 4.58 -31.78 20.58
CA GLN A 8 3.27 -31.12 20.46
C GLN A 8 3.44 -29.69 19.90
N PRO A 9 2.46 -29.17 19.14
CA PRO A 9 2.48 -27.79 18.67
C PRO A 9 2.60 -26.80 19.83
N SER A 10 3.50 -25.83 19.72
CA SER A 10 3.55 -24.68 20.61
C SER A 10 2.25 -23.88 20.50
N ALA A 11 1.67 -23.53 21.65
CA ALA A 11 0.45 -22.73 21.73
C ALA A 11 0.60 -21.40 20.95
N PRO A 12 -0.48 -20.88 20.33
CA PRO A 12 -0.44 -19.58 19.68
C PRO A 12 -0.03 -18.48 20.67
N PRO A 13 0.68 -17.43 20.21
CA PRO A 13 1.00 -16.30 21.06
C PRO A 13 -0.28 -15.67 21.63
N PRO A 14 -0.25 -15.16 22.87
CA PRO A 14 -1.42 -14.53 23.45
C PRO A 14 -1.86 -13.33 22.59
N PRO A 15 -3.18 -13.07 22.51
CA PRO A 15 -3.67 -11.87 21.85
C PRO A 15 -3.04 -10.62 22.47
N PRO A 16 -2.78 -9.57 21.69
CA PRO A 16 -2.34 -8.29 22.23
C PRO A 16 -3.36 -7.78 23.27
N PRO A 17 -2.91 -7.04 24.29
CA PRO A 17 -3.80 -6.51 25.33
C PRO A 17 -4.92 -5.68 24.69
N SER A 18 -6.10 -5.76 25.27
CA SER A 18 -7.27 -5.06 24.76
C SER A 18 -7.06 -3.54 24.83
N TYR A 19 -7.65 -2.78 23.91
CA TYR A 19 -7.59 -1.30 23.90
C TYR A 19 -7.98 -0.65 25.25
N GLN A 20 -8.79 -1.32 26.07
CA GLN A 20 -9.15 -0.84 27.40
C GLN A 20 -8.01 -0.97 28.43
N GLU A 21 -7.07 -1.89 28.25
CA GLU A 21 -5.93 -2.09 29.17
C GLU A 21 -4.82 -1.07 28.93
N VAL A 22 -4.59 -0.67 27.67
CA VAL A 22 -3.58 0.35 27.30
C VAL A 22 -3.97 1.74 27.79
N THR A 23 -5.26 2.08 27.71
CA THR A 23 -5.79 3.39 28.13
C THR A 23 -5.80 3.58 29.65
N ASN A 24 -5.90 2.50 30.42
CA ASN A 24 -5.86 2.55 31.88
C ASN A 24 -4.43 2.79 32.43
N ASN A 25 -3.38 2.32 31.73
CA ASN A 25 -2.00 2.52 32.17
C ASN A 25 -1.48 3.95 31.96
N ILE A 26 -2.10 4.75 31.09
CA ILE A 26 -1.70 6.15 30.84
C ILE A 26 -2.23 7.11 31.92
N ARG A 27 -3.28 6.71 32.66
CA ARG A 27 -3.97 7.57 33.65
C ARG A 27 -3.27 7.66 35.02
N GLN A 28 -2.11 7.03 35.20
CA GLN A 28 -1.38 7.03 36.49
C GLN A 28 -0.10 7.89 36.51
N ALA A 29 0.14 8.76 35.52
CA ALA A 29 1.28 9.69 35.54
C ALA A 29 0.86 11.13 35.95
N ASP A 30 1.76 11.79 36.68
CA ASP A 30 1.63 12.97 37.55
C ASP A 30 0.75 14.18 37.12
N PRO A 31 0.10 14.87 38.09
CA PRO A 31 -0.85 15.95 37.84
C PRO A 31 -0.18 17.35 37.81
N THR A 32 0.66 17.66 36.82
CA THR A 32 1.12 19.05 36.62
C THR A 32 1.33 19.42 35.14
N SER A 33 0.29 19.33 34.31
CA SER A 33 0.20 20.14 33.08
C SER A 33 -1.25 20.22 32.58
N SER A 34 -1.96 21.30 32.89
CA SER A 34 -3.38 21.46 32.54
C SER A 34 -3.62 22.16 31.19
N TYR A 35 -2.60 22.72 30.55
CA TYR A 35 -2.75 23.46 29.28
C TYR A 35 -2.31 22.67 28.04
N SER A 36 -1.37 21.73 28.14
CA SER A 36 -0.99 20.86 27.01
C SER A 36 -1.99 19.72 26.75
N THR A 37 -2.75 19.35 27.77
CA THR A 37 -3.58 18.13 27.77
C THR A 37 -4.91 18.32 27.02
N GLN A 38 -5.46 19.54 26.99
CA GLN A 38 -6.71 19.84 26.27
C GLN A 38 -6.53 19.87 24.74
N ASN A 39 -5.42 20.41 24.23
CA ASN A 39 -5.15 20.44 22.78
C ASN A 39 -4.82 19.04 22.23
N ALA A 40 -4.08 18.24 22.99
CA ALA A 40 -3.76 16.86 22.61
C ALA A 40 -4.99 15.93 22.67
N SER A 41 -5.90 16.13 23.62
CA SER A 41 -7.15 15.35 23.69
C SER A 41 -8.08 15.67 22.52
N VAL A 42 -8.24 16.95 22.16
CA VAL A 42 -9.09 17.36 21.03
C VAL A 42 -8.53 16.88 19.68
N SER A 43 -7.21 16.90 19.48
CA SER A 43 -6.59 16.37 18.27
C SER A 43 -6.74 14.85 18.15
N GLN A 44 -6.62 14.13 19.28
CA GLN A 44 -6.79 12.67 19.31
C GLN A 44 -8.25 12.27 19.06
N ASP A 45 -9.21 13.00 19.62
CA ASP A 45 -10.65 12.76 19.38
C ASP A 45 -11.03 13.02 17.92
N SER A 46 -10.50 14.10 17.32
CA SER A 46 -10.73 14.38 15.89
C SER A 46 -10.11 13.32 14.98
N TYR A 47 -8.90 12.86 15.29
CA TYR A 47 -8.23 11.77 14.57
C TYR A 47 -9.08 10.49 14.61
N MET A 48 -9.48 10.05 15.80
CA MET A 48 -10.28 8.83 15.97
C MET A 48 -11.62 8.94 15.25
N ASN A 49 -12.26 10.12 15.27
CA ASN A 49 -13.50 10.36 14.55
C ASN A 49 -13.32 10.26 13.03
N ASN A 50 -12.26 10.82 12.47
CA ASN A 50 -11.97 10.74 11.03
C ASN A 50 -11.64 9.31 10.60
N LEU A 51 -10.81 8.61 11.38
CA LEU A 51 -10.49 7.20 11.15
C LEU A 51 -11.75 6.32 11.20
N ASN A 52 -12.59 6.48 12.22
CA ASN A 52 -13.84 5.71 12.34
C ASN A 52 -14.80 5.99 11.17
N LYS A 53 -14.92 7.24 10.72
CA LYS A 53 -15.71 7.58 9.54
C LYS A 53 -15.19 6.86 8.29
N PHE A 54 -13.87 6.85 8.10
CA PHE A 54 -13.25 6.17 6.96
C PHE A 54 -13.46 4.65 7.02
N VAL A 55 -13.13 4.03 8.16
CA VAL A 55 -13.31 2.59 8.40
C VAL A 55 -14.76 2.16 8.14
N ASN A 56 -15.74 2.93 8.63
CA ASN A 56 -17.14 2.64 8.38
C ASN A 56 -17.54 2.84 6.91
N ARG A 57 -17.04 3.89 6.24
CA ARG A 57 -17.37 4.19 4.84
C ARG A 57 -16.88 3.10 3.88
N TYR A 58 -15.71 2.54 4.13
CA TYR A 58 -15.09 1.50 3.28
C TYR A 58 -15.25 0.10 3.87
N GLU A 59 -16.04 -0.04 4.94
CA GLU A 59 -16.32 -1.31 5.62
C GLU A 59 -15.06 -2.07 6.04
N ILE A 60 -13.98 -1.37 6.38
CA ILE A 60 -12.69 -1.99 6.72
C ILE A 60 -12.87 -2.91 7.91
N SER A 61 -12.45 -4.16 7.76
CA SER A 61 -12.49 -5.17 8.80
C SER A 61 -11.70 -4.72 10.02
N ARG A 62 -12.23 -4.97 11.21
CA ARG A 62 -11.61 -4.52 12.47
C ARG A 62 -10.12 -4.91 12.59
N ALA A 63 -9.77 -6.13 12.21
CA ALA A 63 -8.38 -6.62 12.25
C ALA A 63 -7.42 -5.82 11.34
N PHE A 64 -7.93 -5.28 10.24
CA PHE A 64 -7.19 -4.41 9.32
C PHE A 64 -7.10 -2.99 9.90
N ALA A 65 -8.24 -2.46 10.36
CA ALA A 65 -8.34 -1.10 10.90
C ALA A 65 -7.43 -0.88 12.13
N GLU A 66 -7.32 -1.86 13.03
CA GLU A 66 -6.51 -1.77 14.25
C GLU A 66 -5.01 -1.53 13.97
N ARG A 67 -4.52 -1.85 12.76
CA ARG A 67 -3.10 -1.73 12.37
C ARG A 67 -2.77 -0.43 11.63
N LEU A 68 -3.78 0.30 11.16
CA LEU A 68 -3.58 1.53 10.37
C LEU A 68 -2.81 2.65 11.11
N HIS A 69 -2.83 2.65 12.44
CA HIS A 69 -2.15 3.66 13.26
C HIS A 69 -0.63 3.73 13.01
N VAL A 70 -0.03 2.66 12.49
CA VAL A 70 1.41 2.63 12.15
C VAL A 70 1.76 3.65 11.08
N LEU A 71 0.82 4.00 10.18
CA LEU A 71 1.00 4.95 9.09
C LEU A 71 1.28 6.39 9.57
N ARG A 72 1.01 6.73 10.84
CA ARG A 72 1.38 8.03 11.43
C ARG A 72 2.89 8.30 11.38
N GLY A 73 3.71 7.24 11.31
CA GLY A 73 5.16 7.35 11.21
C GLY A 73 5.69 7.40 9.78
N TYR A 74 4.83 7.45 8.76
CA TYR A 74 5.20 7.31 7.35
C TYR A 74 4.80 8.53 6.55
N GLU A 75 5.74 9.10 5.80
CA GLU A 75 5.48 9.88 4.59
C GLU A 75 5.02 8.92 3.49
N ILE A 76 3.97 9.26 2.74
CA ILE A 76 3.43 8.38 1.70
C ILE A 76 3.63 9.01 0.31
N VAL A 77 4.27 8.26 -0.58
CA VAL A 77 4.46 8.61 -1.98
C VAL A 77 3.80 7.56 -2.87
N PHE A 78 3.06 8.02 -3.87
CA PHE A 78 2.42 7.18 -4.89
C PHE A 78 3.06 7.46 -6.25
N ILE A 79 3.64 6.46 -6.89
CA ILE A 79 4.13 6.50 -8.27
C ILE A 79 3.08 5.82 -9.16
N CYS A 80 2.42 6.61 -9.98
CA CYS A 80 1.34 6.20 -10.87
C CYS A 80 1.86 5.97 -12.29
N ASP A 81 1.70 4.75 -12.79
CA ASP A 81 1.87 4.46 -14.22
C ASP A 81 0.76 5.12 -15.02
N ASP A 82 1.16 6.08 -15.85
CA ASP A 82 0.32 6.77 -16.81
C ASP A 82 0.78 6.50 -18.26
N SER A 83 1.41 5.36 -18.49
CA SER A 83 1.80 4.89 -19.84
C SER A 83 0.59 4.47 -20.68
N GLY A 84 0.76 4.39 -22.00
CA GLY A 84 -0.35 4.07 -22.91
C GLY A 84 -1.03 2.71 -22.65
N SER A 85 -0.32 1.73 -22.07
CA SER A 85 -0.89 0.41 -21.74
C SER A 85 -2.01 0.49 -20.69
N MET A 86 -1.98 1.52 -19.84
CA MET A 86 -2.99 1.75 -18.80
C MET A 86 -4.39 2.08 -19.36
N THR A 87 -4.51 2.38 -20.65
CA THR A 87 -5.81 2.53 -21.33
C THR A 87 -6.49 1.19 -21.64
N ALA A 88 -5.81 0.06 -21.46
CA ALA A 88 -6.37 -1.24 -21.71
C ALA A 88 -7.58 -1.52 -20.79
N PRO A 89 -8.63 -2.18 -21.30
CA PRO A 89 -9.79 -2.56 -20.49
C PRO A 89 -9.42 -3.66 -19.49
N ILE A 90 -10.14 -3.72 -18.37
CA ILE A 90 -9.99 -4.76 -17.34
C ILE A 90 -11.11 -5.79 -17.47
N GLY A 91 -10.72 -7.08 -17.51
CA GLY A 91 -11.64 -8.21 -17.56
C GLY A 91 -12.19 -8.52 -18.95
N GLU A 92 -12.86 -9.67 -19.07
CA GLU A 92 -13.42 -10.11 -20.35
C GLU A 92 -14.50 -9.13 -20.84
N ALA A 93 -14.35 -8.67 -22.08
CA ALA A 93 -15.38 -7.92 -22.79
C ALA A 93 -16.63 -8.80 -22.91
N ASN A 94 -17.54 -8.71 -21.95
CA ASN A 94 -18.82 -9.42 -21.95
C ASN A 94 -19.78 -8.86 -23.00
N GLY A 95 -19.36 -8.77 -24.27
CA GLY A 95 -20.17 -8.51 -25.47
C GLY A 95 -21.06 -7.25 -25.46
N GLN A 96 -21.02 -6.45 -24.40
CA GLN A 96 -21.85 -5.27 -24.22
C GLN A 96 -20.94 -4.06 -24.38
N SER A 97 -21.25 -3.28 -25.40
CA SER A 97 -20.65 -1.98 -25.72
C SER A 97 -21.06 -0.96 -24.65
N GLY A 98 -20.64 -1.19 -23.41
CA GLY A 98 -20.63 -0.23 -22.32
C GLY A 98 -19.22 0.33 -22.15
N ASN A 99 -19.12 1.46 -21.44
CA ASN A 99 -17.85 2.08 -21.07
C ASN A 99 -17.02 1.05 -20.27
N GLN A 100 -16.06 0.38 -20.92
CA GLN A 100 -15.21 -0.60 -20.25
C GLN A 100 -14.31 0.14 -19.26
N VAL A 101 -14.26 -0.37 -18.02
CA VAL A 101 -13.35 0.14 -17.00
C VAL A 101 -11.93 -0.20 -17.43
N THR A 102 -11.06 0.79 -17.52
CA THR A 102 -9.65 0.64 -17.89
C THR A 102 -8.77 0.45 -16.66
N ARG A 103 -7.52 0.00 -16.87
CA ARG A 103 -6.48 -0.08 -15.83
C ARG A 103 -6.27 1.27 -15.15
N TRP A 104 -6.33 2.34 -15.94
CA TRP A 104 -6.30 3.72 -15.47
C TRP A 104 -7.47 4.09 -14.56
N ASP A 105 -8.69 3.64 -14.87
CA ASP A 105 -9.87 3.92 -14.04
C ASP A 105 -9.78 3.24 -12.66
N GLU A 106 -9.28 2.00 -12.60
CA GLU A 106 -9.03 1.32 -11.31
C GLU A 106 -7.89 1.96 -10.53
N LEU A 107 -6.82 2.39 -11.22
CA LEU A 107 -5.74 3.14 -10.59
C LEU A 107 -6.26 4.43 -9.97
N LYS A 108 -7.00 5.25 -10.74
CA LYS A 108 -7.63 6.50 -10.26
C LYS A 108 -8.42 6.26 -8.99
N ARG A 109 -9.31 5.26 -9.00
CA ARG A 109 -10.14 4.91 -7.84
C ARG A 109 -9.28 4.54 -6.62
N THR A 110 -8.24 3.74 -6.82
CA THR A 110 -7.34 3.28 -5.76
C THR A 110 -6.58 4.45 -5.16
N VAL A 111 -5.97 5.31 -5.99
CA VAL A 111 -5.21 6.48 -5.55
C VAL A 111 -6.11 7.46 -4.80
N SER A 112 -7.32 7.75 -5.30
CA SER A 112 -8.27 8.62 -4.60
C SER A 112 -8.59 8.12 -3.17
N ILE A 113 -8.83 6.83 -3.01
CA ILE A 113 -9.16 6.25 -1.70
C ILE A 113 -7.93 6.23 -0.78
N VAL A 114 -6.74 5.95 -1.33
CA VAL A 114 -5.48 6.02 -0.59
C VAL A 114 -5.19 7.44 -0.11
N VAL A 115 -5.38 8.46 -0.95
CA VAL A 115 -5.23 9.86 -0.55
C VAL A 115 -6.18 10.22 0.59
N ASP A 116 -7.46 9.90 0.47
CA ASP A 116 -8.44 10.17 1.54
C ASP A 116 -8.07 9.46 2.86
N LEU A 117 -7.52 8.24 2.79
CA LEU A 117 -7.10 7.47 3.97
C LEU A 117 -5.81 8.04 4.57
N ALA A 118 -4.80 8.27 3.74
CA ALA A 118 -3.50 8.75 4.14
C ALA A 118 -3.62 10.08 4.87
N ASN A 119 -4.51 10.98 4.43
CA ASN A 119 -4.78 12.26 5.09
C ASN A 119 -5.37 12.15 6.50
N VAL A 120 -5.83 10.97 6.93
CA VAL A 120 -6.18 10.72 8.33
C VAL A 120 -4.92 10.64 9.22
N PHE A 121 -3.78 10.23 8.66
CA PHE A 121 -2.53 9.98 9.37
C PHE A 121 -1.42 10.98 9.05
N ASP A 122 -1.38 11.45 7.80
CA ASP A 122 -0.38 12.33 7.24
C ASP A 122 -0.94 13.74 7.07
N PRO A 123 -0.60 14.69 7.96
CA PRO A 123 -1.06 16.07 7.82
C PRO A 123 -0.41 16.79 6.64
N ASP A 124 0.72 16.28 6.11
CA ASP A 124 1.44 16.89 4.98
C ASP A 124 0.84 16.47 3.63
N GLY A 125 -0.04 15.47 3.62
CA GLY A 125 -0.68 14.93 2.43
C GLY A 125 0.10 13.79 1.80
N VAL A 126 -0.32 13.38 0.60
CA VAL A 126 0.36 12.36 -0.20
C VAL A 126 1.00 13.02 -1.41
N ASP A 127 2.23 12.62 -1.74
CA ASP A 127 2.83 13.03 -3.00
C ASP A 127 2.53 12.02 -4.09
N VAL A 128 1.97 12.49 -5.21
CA VAL A 128 1.58 11.67 -6.35
C VAL A 128 2.47 12.00 -7.54
N TYR A 129 3.38 11.09 -7.85
CA TYR A 129 4.23 11.12 -9.03
C TYR A 129 3.59 10.33 -10.17
N PHE A 130 3.87 10.73 -11.40
CA PHE A 130 3.48 10.02 -12.60
C PHE A 130 4.72 9.65 -13.41
N LEU A 131 4.62 8.66 -14.29
CA LEU A 131 5.76 8.24 -15.11
C LEU A 131 6.06 9.21 -16.26
N ASN A 132 5.02 9.82 -16.83
CA ASN A 132 5.12 10.61 -18.06
C ASN A 132 4.68 12.08 -17.89
N ARG A 133 4.45 12.55 -16.65
CA ARG A 133 4.08 13.95 -16.36
C ARG A 133 4.57 14.41 -14.98
N GLU A 134 4.49 15.71 -14.74
CA GLU A 134 4.90 16.33 -13.48
C GLU A 134 4.10 15.80 -12.27
N PRO A 135 4.73 15.67 -11.09
CA PRO A 135 4.07 15.22 -9.88
C PRO A 135 3.13 16.29 -9.31
N MET A 136 2.18 15.85 -8.48
CA MET A 136 1.41 16.70 -7.60
C MET A 136 1.74 16.34 -6.15
N LEU A 137 2.32 17.29 -5.44
CA LEU A 137 2.81 17.10 -4.07
C LEU A 137 1.77 17.59 -3.06
N HIS A 138 1.80 17.04 -1.85
CA HIS A 138 0.98 17.43 -0.71
C HIS A 138 -0.54 17.34 -0.98
N VAL A 139 -0.97 16.30 -1.68
CA VAL A 139 -2.39 16.07 -2.01
C VAL A 139 -3.15 15.70 -0.74
N ARG A 140 -4.11 16.57 -0.37
CA ARG A 140 -4.88 16.43 0.88
C ARG A 140 -6.32 15.97 0.69
N ASP A 141 -6.84 16.06 -0.52
CA ASP A 141 -8.20 15.69 -0.85
C ASP A 141 -8.20 14.98 -2.21
N SER A 142 -8.89 13.86 -2.32
CA SER A 142 -8.96 13.14 -3.59
C SER A 142 -9.64 13.92 -4.72
N SER A 143 -10.43 14.96 -4.41
CA SER A 143 -11.00 15.86 -5.41
C SER A 143 -9.93 16.70 -6.13
N ASP A 144 -8.77 16.96 -5.51
CA ASP A 144 -7.65 17.65 -6.15
C ASP A 144 -7.08 16.84 -7.33
N LEU A 145 -7.23 15.51 -7.29
CA LEU A 145 -6.75 14.60 -8.31
C LEU A 145 -7.65 14.56 -9.55
N GLU A 146 -8.91 15.02 -9.47
CA GLU A 146 -9.89 14.86 -10.55
C GLU A 146 -9.37 15.45 -11.87
N ASN A 147 -8.73 16.62 -11.82
CA ASN A 147 -8.20 17.31 -12.99
C ASN A 147 -6.97 16.60 -13.59
N LEU A 148 -6.17 15.92 -12.77
CA LEU A 148 -4.98 15.20 -13.24
C LEU A 148 -5.37 13.93 -13.99
N PHE A 149 -6.38 13.22 -13.48
CA PHE A 149 -6.84 11.97 -14.08
C PHE A 149 -7.70 12.17 -15.35
N VAL A 150 -8.07 13.41 -15.70
CA VAL A 150 -8.69 13.75 -17.00
C VAL A 150 -7.69 13.59 -18.15
N ILE A 151 -6.40 13.81 -17.88
CA ILE A 151 -5.35 13.62 -18.88
C ILE A 151 -5.15 12.11 -19.07
N ALA A 152 -5.45 11.62 -20.27
CA ALA A 152 -5.32 10.21 -20.61
C ALA A 152 -3.87 9.71 -20.44
N PRO A 153 -3.67 8.43 -20.11
CA PRO A 153 -2.34 7.80 -20.13
C PRO A 153 -1.74 7.80 -21.54
N GLU A 154 -0.46 8.08 -21.64
CA GLU A 154 0.32 8.00 -22.87
C GLU A 154 1.82 7.82 -22.57
N GLY A 155 2.59 7.39 -23.57
CA GLY A 155 4.03 7.21 -23.43
C GLY A 155 4.45 5.82 -22.92
N ALA A 156 5.72 5.74 -22.53
CA ALA A 156 6.39 4.51 -22.10
C ALA A 156 6.24 4.31 -20.58
N THR A 157 6.97 3.33 -20.02
CA THR A 157 6.87 2.94 -18.59
C THR A 157 8.19 3.22 -17.83
N PRO A 158 8.68 4.47 -17.76
CA PRO A 158 9.98 4.81 -17.15
C PRO A 158 9.95 4.82 -15.61
N VAL A 159 9.68 3.67 -14.97
CA VAL A 159 9.61 3.55 -13.50
C VAL A 159 10.92 3.92 -12.81
N VAL A 160 12.06 3.51 -13.39
CA VAL A 160 13.40 3.68 -12.80
C VAL A 160 13.77 5.15 -12.55
N PRO A 161 13.71 6.07 -13.55
CA PRO A 161 14.05 7.47 -13.31
C PRO A 161 13.13 8.12 -12.27
N VAL A 162 11.82 7.84 -12.28
CA VAL A 162 10.88 8.41 -11.30
C VAL A 162 11.14 7.88 -9.89
N LEU A 163 11.40 6.57 -9.74
CA LEU A 163 11.77 6.00 -8.44
C LEU A 163 13.06 6.63 -7.90
N ARG A 164 14.07 6.84 -8.74
CA ARG A 164 15.31 7.54 -8.34
C ARG A 164 15.05 8.99 -7.96
N GLN A 165 14.16 9.68 -8.67
CA GLN A 165 13.75 11.05 -8.32
C GLN A 165 13.13 11.08 -6.93
N VAL A 166 12.15 10.23 -6.65
CA VAL A 166 11.51 10.12 -5.33
C VAL A 166 12.54 9.86 -4.23
N LEU A 167 13.40 8.85 -4.41
CA LEU A 167 14.45 8.51 -3.44
C LEU A 167 15.42 9.68 -3.19
N HIS A 168 15.72 10.47 -4.22
CA HIS A 168 16.59 11.64 -4.10
C HIS A 168 15.91 12.79 -3.36
N GLU A 169 14.69 13.17 -3.76
CA GLU A 169 13.95 14.30 -3.21
C GLU A 169 13.56 14.05 -1.74
N LYS A 170 13.19 12.81 -1.42
CA LYS A 170 12.75 12.41 -0.07
C LYS A 170 13.89 12.03 0.87
N ARG A 171 15.14 11.99 0.40
CA ARG A 171 16.31 11.47 1.16
C ARG A 171 16.47 12.03 2.58
N ASN A 172 16.13 13.32 2.77
CA ASN A 172 16.27 14.00 4.05
C ASN A 172 15.10 13.70 4.99
N GLN A 173 13.90 13.49 4.42
CA GLN A 173 12.66 13.27 5.16
C GLN A 173 12.63 11.87 5.80
N ILE A 174 13.31 10.89 5.20
CA ILE A 174 13.39 9.49 5.68
C ILE A 174 13.91 9.39 7.12
N TYR A 175 14.70 10.37 7.59
CA TYR A 175 15.22 10.39 8.96
C TYR A 175 14.23 10.96 9.98
N GLU A 176 13.20 11.68 9.53
CA GLU A 176 12.15 12.23 10.38
C GLU A 176 10.94 11.29 10.45
N ARG A 177 10.54 10.76 9.30
CA ARG A 177 9.46 9.79 9.11
C ARG A 177 9.92 8.74 8.10
N LYS A 178 9.45 7.51 8.25
CA LYS A 178 9.69 6.47 7.24
C LYS A 178 9.05 6.87 5.92
N LEU A 179 9.53 6.36 4.79
CA LEU A 179 9.00 6.65 3.47
C LEU A 179 8.31 5.41 2.88
N LEU A 180 6.99 5.40 2.84
CA LEU A 180 6.24 4.37 2.13
C LEU A 180 6.10 4.76 0.66
N ILE A 181 6.63 3.93 -0.24
CA ILE A 181 6.49 4.14 -1.69
C ILE A 181 5.51 3.10 -2.25
N LEU A 182 4.44 3.58 -2.86
CA LEU A 182 3.48 2.77 -3.60
C LEU A 182 3.77 2.93 -5.08
N ILE A 183 4.04 1.85 -5.81
CA ILE A 183 4.27 1.88 -7.26
C ILE A 183 3.16 1.11 -7.93
N ALA A 184 2.27 1.77 -8.66
CA ALA A 184 1.23 1.09 -9.42
C ALA A 184 1.57 1.09 -10.90
N THR A 185 1.62 -0.10 -11.50
CA THR A 185 2.02 -0.30 -12.91
C THR A 185 1.37 -1.55 -13.49
N ASP A 186 1.17 -1.56 -14.81
CA ASP A 186 0.55 -2.67 -15.53
C ASP A 186 1.53 -3.49 -16.39
N GLY A 187 2.83 -3.21 -16.29
CA GLY A 187 3.80 -3.80 -17.21
C GLY A 187 5.26 -3.77 -16.78
N ILE A 188 6.11 -3.91 -17.80
CA ILE A 188 7.56 -4.01 -17.66
C ILE A 188 8.15 -2.60 -17.73
N PRO A 189 9.02 -2.18 -16.79
CA PRO A 189 9.67 -0.88 -16.86
C PRO A 189 10.51 -0.75 -18.13
N THR A 190 10.58 0.46 -18.68
CA THR A 190 11.33 0.77 -19.90
C THR A 190 12.50 1.74 -19.66
N ASP A 191 13.58 1.60 -20.43
CA ASP A 191 14.69 2.56 -20.48
C ASP A 191 14.37 3.80 -21.35
N GLU A 192 15.33 4.73 -21.47
CA GLU A 192 15.21 5.95 -22.30
C GLU A 192 15.01 5.67 -23.80
N ARG A 193 15.20 4.42 -24.24
CA ARG A 193 14.96 3.97 -25.62
C ARG A 193 13.72 3.08 -25.72
N GLU A 194 12.86 3.13 -24.70
CA GLU A 194 11.61 2.36 -24.59
C GLU A 194 11.83 0.83 -24.59
N ARG A 195 13.02 0.35 -24.18
CA ARG A 195 13.33 -1.08 -24.11
C ARG A 195 13.09 -1.62 -22.70
N PRO A 196 12.62 -2.87 -22.54
CA PRO A 196 12.48 -3.52 -21.23
C PRO A 196 13.73 -3.43 -20.33
N ASP A 197 13.57 -2.94 -19.11
CA ASP A 197 14.65 -2.69 -18.15
C ASP A 197 14.34 -3.15 -16.71
N ILE A 198 13.91 -4.41 -16.59
CA ILE A 198 13.62 -5.07 -15.30
C ILE A 198 14.85 -5.07 -14.38
N ARG A 199 16.05 -5.28 -14.95
CA ARG A 199 17.30 -5.42 -14.17
C ARG A 199 17.67 -4.14 -13.44
N THR A 200 17.48 -2.98 -14.06
CA THR A 200 17.81 -1.72 -13.41
C THR A 200 16.81 -1.41 -12.30
N LEU A 201 15.52 -1.71 -12.48
CA LEU A 201 14.53 -1.58 -11.40
C LEU A 201 14.89 -2.48 -10.21
N GLU A 202 15.25 -3.74 -10.46
CA GLU A 202 15.73 -4.65 -9.41
C GLU A 202 16.94 -4.07 -8.67
N HIS A 203 17.90 -3.52 -9.43
CA HIS A 203 19.10 -2.93 -8.87
C HIS A 203 18.77 -1.76 -7.94
N VAL A 204 17.87 -0.86 -8.34
CA VAL A 204 17.42 0.27 -7.53
C VAL A 204 16.77 -0.22 -6.24
N LEU A 205 15.84 -1.18 -6.32
CA LEU A 205 15.11 -1.71 -5.16
C LEU A 205 16.02 -2.42 -4.15
N LYS A 206 17.08 -3.10 -4.60
CA LYS A 206 18.03 -3.85 -3.74
C LYS A 206 19.19 -3.00 -3.22
N ASN A 207 19.74 -2.11 -4.06
CA ASN A 207 21.04 -1.48 -3.82
C ASN A 207 20.94 0.02 -3.56
N GLU A 208 20.03 0.74 -4.25
CA GLU A 208 19.92 2.21 -4.13
C GLU A 208 18.89 2.65 -3.09
N ARG A 209 17.82 1.87 -2.90
CA ARG A 209 16.81 2.08 -1.84
C ARG A 209 17.43 1.84 -0.45
N LYS A 210 17.93 2.91 0.18
CA LYS A 210 18.60 2.87 1.49
C LYS A 210 18.21 4.08 2.37
N PRO A 211 18.05 3.88 3.69
CA PRO A 211 18.05 2.60 4.41
C PRO A 211 16.75 1.81 4.18
N MET A 212 16.86 0.52 3.86
CA MET A 212 15.75 -0.30 3.33
C MET A 212 14.61 -0.50 4.33
N ASP A 213 14.93 -0.59 5.62
CA ASP A 213 13.99 -0.74 6.74
C ASP A 213 13.15 0.52 7.02
N GLN A 214 13.58 1.66 6.47
CA GLN A 214 12.85 2.93 6.54
C GLN A 214 12.08 3.24 5.25
N ILE A 215 12.26 2.45 4.18
CA ILE A 215 11.65 2.70 2.87
C ILE A 215 10.90 1.46 2.38
N PRO A 216 9.82 1.04 3.04
CA PRO A 216 9.00 -0.03 2.51
C PRO A 216 8.39 0.36 1.16
N VAL A 217 8.24 -0.64 0.28
CA VAL A 217 7.66 -0.47 -1.05
C VAL A 217 6.51 -1.44 -1.20
N THR A 218 5.41 -1.00 -1.79
CA THR A 218 4.36 -1.89 -2.30
C THR A 218 4.25 -1.68 -3.80
N ILE A 219 4.36 -2.75 -4.59
CA ILE A 219 4.08 -2.72 -6.03
C ILE A 219 2.65 -3.21 -6.25
N ILE A 220 1.82 -2.39 -6.88
CA ILE A 220 0.42 -2.66 -7.17
C ILE A 220 0.32 -3.02 -8.67
N ILE A 221 -0.07 -4.25 -8.96
CA ILE A 221 -0.20 -4.74 -10.33
C ILE A 221 -1.56 -4.33 -10.89
N CYS A 222 -1.54 -3.49 -11.92
CA CYS A 222 -2.73 -2.96 -12.59
C CYS A 222 -3.11 -3.73 -13.87
N THR A 223 -2.67 -4.98 -14.02
CA THR A 223 -2.91 -5.81 -15.21
C THR A 223 -3.44 -7.20 -14.85
N ASP A 224 -4.22 -7.77 -15.77
CA ASP A 224 -4.60 -9.18 -15.80
C ASP A 224 -3.61 -10.06 -16.58
N ASP A 225 -2.61 -9.45 -17.23
CA ASP A 225 -1.47 -10.16 -17.84
C ASP A 225 -0.40 -10.50 -16.78
N TYR A 226 -0.64 -11.59 -16.06
CA TYR A 226 0.29 -12.09 -15.06
C TYR A 226 1.64 -12.52 -15.63
N GLN A 227 1.70 -12.92 -16.91
CA GLN A 227 2.94 -13.44 -17.48
C GLN A 227 4.01 -12.35 -17.57
N SER A 228 3.59 -11.14 -17.96
CA SER A 228 4.47 -9.97 -18.03
C SER A 228 4.97 -9.53 -16.65
N MET A 229 4.29 -9.92 -15.56
CA MET A 229 4.60 -9.53 -14.19
C MET A 229 5.28 -10.63 -13.35
N ASN A 230 5.57 -11.80 -13.94
CA ASN A 230 6.17 -12.93 -13.23
C ASN A 230 7.49 -12.60 -12.51
N TYR A 231 8.25 -11.61 -13.00
CA TYR A 231 9.50 -11.18 -12.37
C TYR A 231 9.30 -10.61 -10.95
N LEU A 232 8.12 -10.06 -10.66
CA LEU A 232 7.81 -9.50 -9.36
C LEU A 232 7.59 -10.58 -8.29
N HIS A 233 7.14 -11.77 -8.67
CA HIS A 233 6.89 -12.87 -7.74
C HIS A 233 8.16 -13.34 -7.01
N ASP A 234 9.31 -13.32 -7.70
CA ASP A 234 10.60 -13.63 -7.09
C ASP A 234 11.07 -12.48 -6.19
N TRP A 235 10.72 -11.24 -6.51
CA TRP A 235 11.13 -10.06 -5.75
C TRP A 235 10.39 -9.94 -4.44
N ASP A 236 9.10 -10.18 -4.44
CA ASP A 236 8.22 -10.27 -3.27
C ASP A 236 8.85 -11.13 -2.16
N LYS A 237 9.45 -12.26 -2.54
CA LYS A 237 10.07 -13.22 -1.60
C LYS A 237 11.52 -12.88 -1.21
N THR A 238 12.22 -12.08 -2.01
CA THR A 238 13.68 -11.93 -1.89
C THR A 238 14.15 -10.52 -1.56
N ILE A 239 13.30 -9.51 -1.76
CA ILE A 239 13.58 -8.12 -1.45
C ILE A 239 12.87 -7.77 -0.13
N PRO A 240 13.62 -7.45 0.94
CA PRO A 240 13.00 -7.09 2.22
C PRO A 240 12.10 -5.86 2.12
N ASN A 241 11.00 -5.85 2.89
CA ASN A 241 10.05 -4.72 2.93
C ASN A 241 9.55 -4.32 1.53
N LEU A 242 9.25 -5.32 0.71
CA LEU A 242 8.59 -5.20 -0.58
C LEU A 242 7.40 -6.16 -0.57
N ASP A 243 6.18 -5.67 -0.81
CA ASP A 243 5.00 -6.50 -1.11
C ASP A 243 4.57 -6.26 -2.56
N VAL A 244 4.10 -7.30 -3.22
CA VAL A 244 3.53 -7.27 -4.57
C VAL A 244 2.06 -7.66 -4.48
N VAL A 245 1.20 -6.66 -4.71
CA VAL A 245 -0.25 -6.78 -4.56
C VAL A 245 -0.90 -6.81 -5.94
N HIS A 246 -1.73 -7.83 -6.21
CA HIS A 246 -2.50 -7.92 -7.46
C HIS A 246 -3.72 -6.99 -7.46
N ASP A 247 -4.44 -6.88 -8.58
CA ASP A 247 -5.76 -6.24 -8.60
C ASP A 247 -6.69 -6.89 -7.55
N TYR A 248 -7.68 -6.13 -7.08
CA TYR A 248 -8.55 -6.57 -5.98
C TYR A 248 -9.18 -7.95 -6.20
N ARG A 249 -9.62 -8.27 -7.42
CA ARG A 249 -10.33 -9.54 -7.68
C ARG A 249 -9.38 -10.72 -7.52
N SER A 250 -8.17 -10.55 -8.02
CA SER A 250 -7.14 -11.58 -8.08
C SER A 250 -6.46 -11.75 -6.72
N GLU A 251 -6.18 -10.64 -6.06
CA GLU A 251 -5.68 -10.59 -4.68
C GLU A 251 -6.65 -11.29 -3.72
N LYS A 252 -7.94 -10.93 -3.79
CA LYS A 252 -8.99 -11.58 -3.01
C LYS A 252 -9.04 -13.09 -3.24
N LYS A 253 -8.97 -13.50 -4.51
CA LYS A 253 -9.00 -14.92 -4.88
C LYS A 253 -7.78 -15.65 -4.30
N GLN A 254 -6.59 -15.06 -4.36
CA GLN A 254 -5.37 -15.65 -3.81
C GLN A 254 -5.42 -15.74 -2.28
N ILE A 255 -5.87 -14.69 -1.58
CA ILE A 255 -6.07 -14.71 -0.13
C ILE A 255 -7.07 -15.81 0.25
N GLN A 256 -8.18 -15.94 -0.47
CA GLN A 256 -9.17 -17.00 -0.21
C GLN A 256 -8.61 -18.41 -0.48
N MET A 257 -7.71 -18.57 -1.45
CA MET A 257 -6.99 -19.83 -1.65
C MET A 257 -6.06 -20.15 -0.48
N CYS A 258 -5.39 -19.15 0.09
CA CYS A 258 -4.38 -19.33 1.13
C CYS A 258 -4.95 -19.34 2.56
N ARG A 259 -6.08 -18.68 2.80
CA ARG A 259 -6.68 -18.46 4.13
C ARG A 259 -8.05 -19.14 4.30
N GLY A 260 -8.63 -19.64 3.21
CA GLY A 260 -9.92 -20.31 3.18
C GLY A 260 -10.93 -19.54 2.35
N LYS A 261 -11.81 -20.27 1.64
CA LYS A 261 -12.78 -19.72 0.68
C LYS A 261 -13.68 -18.62 1.27
N ASP A 262 -13.99 -18.73 2.57
CA ASP A 262 -14.87 -17.81 3.28
C ASP A 262 -14.12 -16.71 4.04
N PHE A 263 -12.80 -16.55 3.80
CA PHE A 263 -12.03 -15.48 4.43
C PHE A 263 -12.60 -14.12 4.01
N PRO A 264 -13.01 -13.27 4.98
CA PRO A 264 -13.56 -11.95 4.68
C PRO A 264 -12.44 -11.04 4.18
N PHE A 265 -12.60 -10.54 2.97
CA PHE A 265 -11.70 -9.56 2.36
C PHE A 265 -12.51 -8.72 1.39
N ASN A 266 -12.75 -7.47 1.76
CA ASN A 266 -13.47 -6.50 0.93
C ASN A 266 -12.50 -5.48 0.32
N TYR A 267 -13.05 -4.52 -0.42
CA TYR A 267 -12.23 -3.53 -1.10
C TYR A 267 -11.56 -2.56 -0.11
N GLY A 268 -12.18 -2.25 1.03
CA GLY A 268 -11.53 -1.47 2.08
C GLY A 268 -10.30 -2.18 2.66
N ASP A 269 -10.43 -3.48 2.94
CA ASP A 269 -9.33 -4.33 3.41
C ASP A 269 -8.18 -4.40 2.40
N TYR A 270 -8.51 -4.43 1.11
CA TYR A 270 -7.56 -4.36 0.00
C TYR A 270 -6.76 -3.04 -0.01
N ILE A 271 -7.42 -1.90 0.19
CA ILE A 271 -6.71 -0.61 0.32
C ILE A 271 -5.75 -0.63 1.52
N VAL A 272 -6.16 -1.23 2.64
CA VAL A 272 -5.26 -1.36 3.80
C VAL A 272 -4.09 -2.29 3.50
N LYS A 273 -4.28 -3.41 2.77
CA LYS A 273 -3.18 -4.27 2.35
C LYS A 273 -2.20 -3.52 1.43
N ILE A 274 -2.66 -2.71 0.49
CA ILE A 274 -1.77 -1.87 -0.34
C ILE A 274 -0.84 -1.02 0.54
N LEU A 275 -1.39 -0.38 1.56
CA LEU A 275 -0.63 0.51 2.44
C LEU A 275 0.29 -0.23 3.41
N LEU A 276 -0.10 -1.42 3.85
CA LEU A 276 0.58 -2.11 4.94
C LEU A 276 1.36 -3.36 4.51
N GLY A 277 1.25 -3.79 3.27
CA GLY A 277 1.96 -4.93 2.69
C GLY A 277 3.46 -4.90 2.95
N GLY A 278 4.16 -3.89 2.38
CA GLY A 278 5.60 -3.73 2.62
C GLY A 278 5.99 -3.32 4.05
N VAL A 279 5.01 -2.95 4.89
CA VAL A 279 5.21 -2.38 6.24
C VAL A 279 5.09 -3.42 7.35
N ASP A 280 4.13 -4.33 7.24
CA ASP A 280 3.72 -5.27 8.29
C ASP A 280 3.50 -6.66 7.67
N SER A 281 4.34 -7.60 8.10
CA SER A 281 4.39 -8.95 7.54
C SER A 281 3.08 -9.71 7.67
N TRP A 282 2.16 -9.32 8.57
CA TRP A 282 0.86 -9.95 8.64
C TRP A 282 0.04 -9.73 7.36
N PHE A 283 0.16 -8.55 6.73
CA PHE A 283 -0.52 -8.24 5.47
C PHE A 283 0.15 -8.90 4.28
N ASP A 284 1.49 -8.82 4.22
CA ASP A 284 2.33 -9.53 3.25
C ASP A 284 1.99 -11.03 3.25
N ASP A 285 1.94 -11.64 4.43
CA ASP A 285 1.63 -13.06 4.55
C ASP A 285 0.22 -13.42 4.04
N LEU A 286 -0.78 -12.53 3.95
CA LEU A 286 -2.19 -12.91 3.69
C LEU A 286 -2.38 -13.76 2.43
N ASN A 287 -1.64 -13.47 1.36
CA ASN A 287 -1.68 -14.15 0.07
C ASN A 287 -0.60 -15.23 -0.10
N GLU A 288 0.18 -15.52 0.96
CA GLU A 288 1.22 -16.54 0.97
C GLU A 288 0.76 -17.88 1.59
N MET A 289 1.12 -18.97 0.91
CA MET A 289 0.95 -20.33 1.42
C MET A 289 1.85 -20.53 2.65
N LYS A 290 1.28 -20.92 3.79
CA LYS A 290 2.09 -21.29 4.97
C LYS A 290 2.97 -22.49 4.59
N LYS A 291 4.30 -22.31 4.65
CA LYS A 291 5.23 -23.43 4.57
C LYS A 291 5.02 -24.31 5.80
N ASN A 292 4.63 -25.57 5.59
CA ASN A 292 4.60 -26.61 6.62
C ASN A 292 6.00 -26.93 7.12
#